data_AF-A0A847P760-F1
#
_entry.id   AF-A0A847P760-F1
#
_cell.length_a   1.000
_cell.length_b   1.000
_cell.length_c   1.000
_cell.angle_alpha   90.00
_cell.angle_beta   90.00
_cell.angle_gamma   90.00
#
_symmetry.space_group_name_H-M   'P 1'
#
loop_
_entity.id
_entity.type
_entity.pdbx_description
1 polymer ?
#
loop_
_entity_poly.entity_id
_entity_poly.type
_entity_poly.pdbx_seq_one_letter_code
_entity_poly.pdbx_strand_id
1 'polypeptide(L)'
;DVLDDLHHRGYAILNSLVENDLSKSIEDLRPEIAPNFRLIPREQWVADRELFLINSEGLPTKKLESIIGFTNTFGADLIIVETASRIAPIDENDNSMGARLVGCLEEIRDKTGATVLVIDHSSKSTRGAKSDLLGQNSLRGASSKLDNARWGLLFETQKSEGGKDILQISNSKSFRCRRADPFKVTVEYPRFSLVKEDEKKDLGVFDRVIEFIRENPGCRSCEIEEGIKGKTTVLRQAVKDAQEEGAVKVIKEGTSKRFYVVE
;
A
#
# COMPACT_ATOMS: atom_id res chain seq x y z
N ASP A 1 21.70 29.79 -5.07
CA ASP A 1 20.77 29.00 -5.88
C ASP A 1 20.86 27.50 -5.63
N VAL A 2 20.30 27.03 -4.52
CA VAL A 2 20.09 25.59 -4.23
C VAL A 2 18.75 25.10 -4.83
N LEU A 3 18.20 25.89 -5.76
CA LEU A 3 16.94 25.69 -6.47
C LEU A 3 17.10 24.82 -7.72
N ASP A 4 18.34 24.62 -8.19
CA ASP A 4 18.65 23.94 -9.46
C ASP A 4 19.20 22.52 -9.27
N ASP A 5 19.38 22.05 -8.02
CA ASP A 5 19.86 20.68 -7.80
C ASP A 5 18.69 19.69 -7.80
N LEU A 6 18.07 19.59 -8.98
CA LEU A 6 17.15 18.51 -9.27
C LEU A 6 18.01 17.25 -9.41
N HIS A 7 18.26 16.61 -8.25
CA HIS A 7 19.13 15.46 -8.08
C HIS A 7 19.02 14.51 -9.27
N HIS A 8 20.13 13.94 -9.77
CA HIS A 8 20.15 13.11 -10.98
C HIS A 8 19.06 12.02 -11.06
N ARG A 9 18.57 11.54 -9.91
CA ARG A 9 17.41 10.62 -9.82
C ARG A 9 16.09 11.29 -10.20
N GLY A 10 15.82 12.49 -9.69
CA GLY A 10 14.67 13.30 -10.12
C GLY A 10 14.77 13.65 -11.61
N TYR A 11 15.97 13.99 -12.09
CA TYR A 11 16.18 14.27 -13.52
C TYR A 11 15.97 13.01 -14.37
N ALA A 12 16.45 11.84 -13.92
CA ALA A 12 16.22 10.57 -14.59
C ALA A 12 14.74 10.14 -14.58
N ILE A 13 14.02 10.39 -13.48
CA ILE A 13 12.58 10.14 -13.40
C ILE A 13 11.84 11.06 -14.37
N LEU A 14 12.12 12.35 -14.37
CA LEU A 14 11.50 13.31 -15.28
C LEU A 14 11.85 13.04 -16.74
N ASN A 15 13.10 12.72 -17.07
CA ASN A 15 13.51 12.30 -18.41
C ASN A 15 12.80 11.02 -18.83
N SER A 16 12.68 10.04 -17.92
CA SER A 16 11.94 8.81 -18.20
C SER A 16 10.46 9.12 -18.41
N LEU A 17 9.86 10.06 -17.67
CA LEU A 17 8.48 10.50 -17.91
C LEU A 17 8.33 11.22 -19.25
N VAL A 18 9.27 12.09 -19.63
CA VAL A 18 9.32 12.77 -20.95
C VAL A 18 9.49 11.79 -22.10
N GLU A 19 10.28 10.72 -21.93
CA GLU A 19 10.38 9.64 -22.90
C GLU A 19 9.08 8.83 -23.03
N ASN A 20 8.19 8.88 -22.04
CA ASN A 20 6.92 8.14 -21.98
C ASN A 20 5.67 9.02 -22.20
N ASP A 21 5.78 10.35 -22.17
CA ASP A 21 4.71 11.32 -22.49
C ASP A 21 5.06 12.07 -23.80
N LEU A 22 4.51 11.57 -24.90
CA LEU A 22 4.85 11.82 -26.31
C LEU A 22 4.59 13.24 -26.84
N SER A 23 4.64 14.32 -26.04
CA SER A 23 4.29 15.67 -26.53
C SER A 23 5.11 16.87 -26.07
N LYS A 24 5.93 16.77 -25.00
CA LYS A 24 6.69 17.92 -24.47
C LYS A 24 8.12 17.53 -24.11
N SER A 25 9.09 18.40 -24.39
CA SER A 25 10.48 18.25 -23.90
C SER A 25 10.59 18.60 -22.41
N ILE A 26 11.69 18.22 -21.76
CA ILE A 26 11.94 18.62 -20.36
C ILE A 26 12.10 20.13 -20.22
N GLU A 27 12.63 20.80 -21.25
CA GLU A 27 12.71 22.25 -21.34
C GLU A 27 11.31 22.90 -21.37
N ASP A 28 10.34 22.27 -22.04
CA ASP A 28 8.95 22.72 -22.07
C ASP A 28 8.23 22.53 -20.73
N LEU A 29 8.61 21.51 -19.95
CA LEU A 29 8.05 21.22 -18.63
C LEU A 29 8.75 21.99 -17.50
N ARG A 30 9.98 22.47 -17.70
CA ARG A 30 10.77 23.16 -16.67
C ARG A 30 10.01 24.32 -16.00
N PRO A 31 9.26 25.17 -16.73
CA PRO A 31 8.46 26.24 -16.11
C PRO A 31 7.27 25.74 -15.30
N GLU A 32 6.75 24.55 -15.58
CA GLU A 32 5.63 23.93 -14.85
C GLU A 32 6.14 23.15 -13.61
N ILE A 33 7.31 22.51 -13.72
CA ILE A 33 7.93 21.72 -12.64
C ILE A 33 8.54 22.64 -11.59
N ALA A 34 9.32 23.64 -11.99
CA ALA A 34 10.03 24.52 -11.05
C ALA A 34 9.12 25.19 -9.98
N PRO A 35 7.92 25.68 -10.29
CA PRO A 35 7.02 26.25 -9.29
C PRO A 35 6.22 25.20 -8.50
N ASN A 36 5.89 24.05 -9.09
CA ASN A 36 4.96 23.08 -8.49
C ASN A 36 5.65 21.85 -7.88
N PHE A 37 6.97 21.72 -8.03
CA PHE A 37 7.74 20.61 -7.50
C PHE A 37 8.88 21.11 -6.62
N ARG A 38 8.97 20.54 -5.41
CA ARG A 38 10.13 20.73 -4.54
C ARG A 38 10.77 19.39 -4.21
N LEU A 39 12.06 19.30 -4.49
CA LEU A 39 12.91 18.25 -3.95
C LEU A 39 13.63 18.75 -2.69
N ILE A 40 13.52 18.01 -1.59
CA ILE A 40 14.30 18.24 -0.38
C ILE A 40 15.38 17.15 -0.31
N PRO A 41 16.64 17.45 -0.69
CA PRO A 41 17.72 16.48 -0.64
C PRO A 41 18.11 16.18 0.82
N ARG A 42 18.88 15.10 1.03
CA ARG A 42 19.25 14.64 2.37
C ARG A 42 19.96 15.72 3.19
N GLU A 43 20.78 16.54 2.55
CA GLU A 43 21.57 17.60 3.19
C GLU A 43 20.67 18.68 3.78
N GLN A 44 19.59 19.03 3.07
CA GLN A 44 18.55 19.93 3.59
C GLN A 44 17.68 19.23 4.62
N TRP A 45 17.40 17.93 4.42
CA TRP A 45 16.66 17.13 5.38
C TRP A 45 17.33 17.11 6.75
N VAL A 46 18.65 16.96 6.83
CA VAL A 46 19.37 16.86 8.12
C VAL A 46 19.79 18.21 8.72
N ALA A 47 19.39 19.33 8.13
CA ALA A 47 19.87 20.66 8.50
C ALA A 47 19.51 21.06 9.96
N ASP A 48 18.42 20.55 10.50
CA ASP A 48 18.01 20.74 11.91
C ASP A 48 18.63 19.71 12.88
N ARG A 49 19.57 18.88 12.40
CA ARG A 49 20.21 17.75 13.11
C ARG A 49 19.27 16.62 13.54
N GLU A 50 17.99 16.68 13.18
CA GLU A 50 17.04 15.60 13.40
C GLU A 50 16.99 14.71 12.15
N LEU A 51 17.48 13.48 12.29
CA LEU A 51 17.53 12.51 11.19
C LEU A 51 16.16 11.90 10.89
N PHE A 52 15.38 11.61 11.94
CA PHE A 52 14.14 10.87 11.85
C PHE A 52 12.93 11.75 12.16
N LEU A 53 11.79 11.38 11.59
CA LEU A 53 10.47 11.93 11.89
C LEU A 53 9.98 11.53 13.28
N ILE A 54 10.34 10.31 13.72
CA ILE A 54 10.12 9.81 15.07
C ILE A 54 11.43 9.35 15.71
N ASN A 55 11.58 9.56 17.01
CA ASN A 55 12.76 9.10 17.76
C ASN A 55 12.67 7.59 18.09
N SER A 56 13.67 7.05 18.81
CA SER A 56 13.70 5.65 19.25
C SER A 56 12.58 5.25 20.21
N GLU A 57 11.92 6.24 20.83
CA GLU A 57 10.74 6.04 21.68
C GLU A 57 9.45 6.20 20.88
N GLY A 58 9.53 6.39 19.55
CA GLY A 58 8.38 6.61 18.67
C GLY A 58 7.63 7.93 18.91
N LEU A 59 8.28 8.91 19.56
CA LEU A 59 7.74 10.26 19.71
C LEU A 59 8.15 11.12 18.50
N PRO A 60 7.27 12.04 18.03
CA PRO A 60 7.62 12.94 16.95
C PRO A 60 8.84 13.81 17.29
N THR A 61 9.69 14.04 16.30
CA THR A 61 10.79 15.01 16.40
C THR A 61 10.36 16.37 15.85
N LYS A 62 11.25 17.37 15.92
CA LYS A 62 11.03 18.68 15.29
C LYS A 62 10.82 18.60 13.77
N LYS A 63 11.19 17.47 13.16
CA LYS A 63 10.98 17.21 11.73
C LYS A 63 9.51 17.29 11.34
N LEU A 64 8.62 16.82 12.22
CA LEU A 64 7.19 16.85 11.98
C LEU A 64 6.70 18.28 11.71
N GLU A 65 7.00 19.20 12.62
CA GLU A 65 6.63 20.62 12.49
C GLU A 65 7.34 21.29 11.32
N SER A 66 8.60 20.93 11.04
CA SER A 66 9.33 21.42 9.86
C SER A 66 8.63 21.03 8.55
N ILE A 67 8.16 19.77 8.42
CA ILE A 67 7.43 19.31 7.24
C ILE A 67 6.11 20.05 7.12
N ILE A 68 5.32 20.14 8.20
CA ILE A 68 4.03 20.84 8.19
C ILE A 68 4.20 22.30 7.78
N GLY A 69 5.16 23.01 8.38
CA GLY A 69 5.44 24.41 8.08
C GLY A 69 5.87 24.61 6.63
N PHE A 70 6.76 23.74 6.12
CA PHE A 70 7.18 23.79 4.72
C PHE A 70 6.02 23.51 3.77
N THR A 71 5.26 22.44 4.00
CA THR A 71 4.12 22.04 3.16
C THR A 71 3.07 23.15 3.07
N ASN A 72 2.73 23.78 4.21
CA ASN A 72 1.75 24.88 4.22
C ASN A 72 2.29 26.13 3.51
N THR A 73 3.60 26.41 3.61
CA THR A 73 4.22 27.54 2.92
C THR A 73 4.31 27.30 1.41
N PHE A 74 4.63 26.08 1.00
CA PHE A 74 4.72 25.68 -0.40
C PHE A 74 3.35 25.47 -1.04
N GLY A 75 2.34 25.07 -0.26
CA GLY A 75 1.02 24.70 -0.75
C GLY A 75 1.00 23.34 -1.44
N ALA A 76 1.67 22.33 -0.87
CA ALA A 76 1.78 21.02 -1.51
C ALA A 76 0.48 20.19 -1.39
N ASP A 77 0.00 19.63 -2.50
CA ASP A 77 -1.10 18.65 -2.49
C ASP A 77 -0.60 17.21 -2.25
N LEU A 78 0.68 16.93 -2.56
CA LEU A 78 1.30 15.62 -2.46
C LEU A 78 2.71 15.72 -1.87
N ILE A 79 2.98 14.89 -0.87
CA ILE A 79 4.29 14.71 -0.26
C ILE A 79 4.75 13.28 -0.54
N ILE A 80 5.93 13.13 -1.14
CA ILE A 80 6.55 11.83 -1.37
C ILE A 80 7.75 11.67 -0.43
N VAL A 81 7.75 10.60 0.36
CA VAL A 81 8.84 10.28 1.28
C VAL A 81 9.54 9.01 0.83
N GLU A 82 10.80 9.14 0.40
CA GLU A 82 11.67 8.04 0.00
C GLU A 82 12.86 7.92 0.97
N THR A 83 13.01 6.87 1.78
CA THR A 83 12.17 5.68 2.03
C THR A 83 11.87 5.60 3.53
N ALA A 84 10.84 4.88 3.96
CA ALA A 84 10.38 4.83 5.36
C ALA A 84 11.51 4.51 6.37
N SER A 85 12.44 3.62 6.01
CA SER A 85 13.60 3.27 6.85
C SER A 85 14.58 4.42 7.10
N ARG A 86 14.52 5.48 6.31
CA ARG A 86 15.36 6.69 6.48
C ARG A 86 14.73 7.73 7.37
N ILE A 87 13.42 7.67 7.59
CA ILE A 87 12.69 8.66 8.38
C ILE A 87 12.23 8.12 9.73
N ALA A 88 12.47 6.84 10.02
CA ALA A 88 12.16 6.26 11.31
C ALA A 88 13.10 5.07 11.62
N PRO A 89 13.57 4.93 12.87
CA PRO A 89 14.41 3.82 13.31
C PRO A 89 13.54 2.58 13.58
N ILE A 90 12.84 2.08 12.57
CA ILE A 90 11.88 0.99 12.73
C ILE A 90 12.62 -0.35 12.67
N ASP A 91 12.54 -1.12 13.76
CA ASP A 91 12.74 -2.57 13.71
C ASP A 91 11.53 -3.19 12.99
N GLU A 92 11.78 -4.03 11.98
CA GLU A 92 10.71 -4.70 11.21
C GLU A 92 9.78 -5.54 12.09
N ASN A 93 10.24 -5.96 13.28
CA ASN A 93 9.46 -6.73 14.23
C ASN A 93 8.66 -5.87 15.22
N ASP A 94 8.90 -4.55 15.26
CA ASP A 94 8.19 -3.64 16.15
C ASP A 94 6.99 -3.00 15.45
N ASN A 95 5.86 -3.68 15.56
CA ASN A 95 4.58 -3.21 15.02
C ASN A 95 4.10 -1.90 15.66
N SER A 96 4.53 -1.60 16.89
CA SER A 96 4.12 -0.40 17.61
C SER A 96 4.81 0.85 17.04
N MET A 97 6.08 0.73 16.65
CA MET A 97 6.80 1.81 15.96
C MET A 97 6.22 2.11 14.59
N GLY A 98 5.83 1.07 13.84
CA GLY A 98 5.12 1.22 12.56
C GLY A 98 3.82 2.03 12.71
N ALA A 99 3.01 1.72 13.72
CA ALA A 99 1.78 2.45 14.00
C ALA A 99 2.04 3.91 14.41
N ARG A 100 3.08 4.18 15.22
CA ARG A 100 3.45 5.55 15.62
C ARG A 100 3.95 6.38 14.44
N LEU A 101 4.74 5.79 13.55
CA LEU A 101 5.15 6.45 12.30
C LEU A 101 3.92 6.82 11.48
N VAL A 102 3.00 5.88 11.27
CA VAL A 102 1.76 6.15 10.52
C VAL A 102 0.95 7.27 11.17
N GLY A 103 0.81 7.27 12.49
CA GLY A 103 0.14 8.38 13.21
C GLY A 103 0.79 9.74 12.96
N CYS A 104 2.12 9.82 12.92
CA CYS A 104 2.82 11.07 12.59
C CYS A 104 2.57 11.52 11.14
N LEU A 105 2.49 10.56 10.20
CA LEU A 105 2.18 10.86 8.80
C LEU A 105 0.72 11.31 8.62
N GLU A 106 -0.21 10.72 9.38
CA GLU A 106 -1.61 11.17 9.43
C GLU A 106 -1.72 12.59 10.01
N GLU A 107 -0.93 12.93 11.03
CA GLU A 107 -0.88 14.28 11.58
C GLU A 107 -0.40 15.33 10.56
N ILE A 108 0.60 15.00 9.73
CA ILE A 108 1.01 15.87 8.61
C ILE A 108 -0.17 16.10 7.68
N ARG A 109 -0.84 15.03 7.26
CA ARG A 109 -1.99 15.11 6.33
C ARG A 109 -3.15 15.91 6.93
N ASP A 110 -3.46 15.71 8.21
CA ASP A 110 -4.56 16.42 8.87
C ASP A 110 -4.28 17.92 9.06
N LYS A 111 -3.01 18.29 9.34
CA LYS A 111 -2.59 19.70 9.51
C LYS A 111 -2.34 20.45 8.20
N THR A 112 -2.12 19.74 7.09
CA THR A 112 -1.74 20.36 5.79
C THR A 112 -2.76 20.14 4.68
N GLY A 113 -3.60 19.11 4.78
CA GLY A 113 -4.46 18.64 3.69
C GLY A 113 -3.73 17.81 2.62
N ALA A 114 -2.40 17.77 2.64
CA ALA A 114 -1.61 17.07 1.63
C ALA A 114 -1.74 15.55 1.75
N THR A 115 -1.74 14.86 0.60
CA THR A 115 -1.59 13.40 0.56
C THR A 115 -0.15 13.04 0.87
N VAL A 116 0.08 12.08 1.77
CA VAL A 116 1.43 11.59 2.08
C VAL A 116 1.62 10.19 1.50
N LEU A 117 2.52 10.08 0.52
CA LEU A 117 2.95 8.83 -0.08
C LEU A 117 4.33 8.45 0.47
N VAL A 118 4.41 7.29 1.12
CA VAL A 118 5.68 6.78 1.65
C VAL A 118 6.10 5.55 0.87
N ILE A 119 7.33 5.57 0.35
CA ILE A 119 7.96 4.42 -0.29
C ILE A 119 8.63 3.59 0.80
N ASP A 120 8.37 2.28 0.83
CA ASP A 120 9.02 1.36 1.76
C ASP A 120 9.59 0.15 1.01
N HIS A 121 10.59 -0.49 1.59
CA HIS A 121 11.11 -1.76 1.07
C HIS A 121 10.30 -2.91 1.65
N SER A 122 9.90 -3.87 0.81
CA SER A 122 9.43 -5.17 1.29
C SER A 122 10.60 -5.94 1.91
N SER A 123 10.40 -6.53 3.09
CA SER A 123 11.40 -7.39 3.73
C SER A 123 11.71 -8.62 2.86
N LYS A 124 12.90 -9.22 3.03
CA LYS A 124 13.37 -10.35 2.19
C LYS A 124 12.53 -11.63 2.38
N SER A 125 11.77 -11.76 3.47
CA SER A 125 10.93 -12.94 3.76
C SER A 125 9.80 -13.12 2.74
N THR A 126 9.32 -12.04 2.11
CA THR A 126 8.30 -12.11 1.04
C THR A 126 8.87 -12.69 -0.27
N ARG A 127 10.19 -12.60 -0.48
CA ARG A 127 10.85 -13.02 -1.74
C ARG A 127 11.10 -14.53 -1.84
N GLY A 128 11.11 -15.25 -0.72
CA GLY A 128 11.39 -16.69 -0.65
C GLY A 128 10.16 -17.59 -0.61
N ALA A 129 8.98 -17.05 -0.31
CA ALA A 129 7.74 -17.82 -0.17
C ALA A 129 7.05 -18.02 -1.53
N LYS A 130 7.72 -18.70 -2.47
CA LYS A 130 7.09 -19.21 -3.70
C LYS A 130 5.98 -20.26 -3.44
N SER A 131 5.68 -20.59 -2.18
CA SER A 131 4.73 -21.65 -1.81
C SER A 131 3.52 -21.22 -0.97
N ASP A 132 3.36 -19.94 -0.63
CA ASP A 132 2.12 -19.42 -0.01
C ASP A 132 1.48 -18.35 -0.91
N LEU A 133 1.26 -18.76 -2.16
CA LEU A 133 0.39 -18.07 -3.10
C LEU A 133 -1.05 -18.19 -2.58
N LEU A 134 -1.73 -17.06 -2.42
CA LEU A 134 -3.18 -16.88 -2.22
C LEU A 134 -3.72 -16.86 -0.77
N GLY A 135 -3.04 -16.21 0.17
CA GLY A 135 -3.63 -15.94 1.48
C GLY A 135 -3.18 -14.62 2.09
N GLN A 136 -4.06 -14.01 2.88
CA GLN A 136 -3.81 -12.86 3.78
C GLN A 136 -2.52 -12.98 4.62
N ASN A 137 -1.86 -14.14 4.64
CA ASN A 137 -0.58 -14.38 5.32
C ASN A 137 0.65 -13.78 4.61
N SER A 138 0.66 -13.64 3.28
CA SER A 138 1.72 -12.89 2.60
C SER A 138 1.61 -11.38 2.86
N LEU A 139 0.38 -10.91 3.10
CA LEU A 139 0.06 -9.55 3.52
C LEU A 139 0.31 -9.32 5.03
N ARG A 140 0.06 -10.30 5.89
CA ARG A 140 0.44 -10.22 7.32
C ARG A 140 1.95 -10.26 7.57
N GLY A 141 2.72 -10.72 6.58
CA GLY A 141 4.18 -10.59 6.56
C GLY A 141 4.67 -9.29 5.89
N ALA A 142 3.79 -8.54 5.23
CA ALA A 142 4.08 -7.19 4.78
C ALA A 142 4.04 -6.29 6.02
N SER A 143 5.03 -5.40 6.13
CA SER A 143 5.34 -4.67 7.36
C SER A 143 4.09 -4.10 8.04
N SER A 144 4.08 -4.08 9.37
CA SER A 144 3.06 -3.41 10.20
C SER A 144 2.64 -2.02 9.71
N LYS A 145 3.48 -1.37 8.90
CA LYS A 145 3.19 -0.10 8.25
C LYS A 145 2.08 -0.21 7.20
N LEU A 146 2.05 -1.28 6.40
CA LEU A 146 0.99 -1.52 5.42
C LEU A 146 -0.37 -1.74 6.10
N ASP A 147 -0.37 -2.49 7.20
CA ASP A 147 -1.57 -2.75 8.02
C ASP A 147 -2.12 -1.48 8.69
N ASN A 148 -1.27 -0.48 8.93
CA ASN A 148 -1.70 0.80 9.50
C ASN A 148 -1.99 1.85 8.41
N ALA A 149 -1.46 1.70 7.18
CA ALA A 149 -1.66 2.63 6.09
C ALA A 149 -3.11 2.61 5.58
N ARG A 150 -3.59 3.77 5.11
CA ARG A 150 -4.94 3.89 4.54
C ARG A 150 -5.11 3.17 3.20
N TRP A 151 -4.03 3.04 2.47
CA TRP A 151 -3.93 2.39 1.17
C TRP A 151 -2.48 2.00 0.91
N GLY A 152 -2.27 0.90 0.19
CA GLY A 152 -0.93 0.48 -0.19
C GLY A 152 -0.89 -0.09 -1.59
N LEU A 153 0.22 0.17 -2.29
CA LEU A 153 0.57 -0.45 -3.55
C LEU A 153 1.76 -1.37 -3.35
N LEU A 154 1.67 -2.58 -3.88
CA LEU A 154 2.76 -3.54 -3.92
C LEU A 154 3.30 -3.65 -5.34
N PHE A 155 4.62 -3.59 -5.45
CA PHE A 155 5.39 -3.70 -6.68
C PHE A 155 6.21 -4.99 -6.61
N GLU A 156 5.95 -5.93 -7.51
CA GLU A 156 6.67 -7.20 -7.60
C GLU A 156 7.28 -7.39 -8.98
N THR A 157 8.59 -7.57 -9.05
CA THR A 157 9.28 -7.92 -10.31
C THR A 157 9.12 -9.40 -10.59
N GLN A 158 8.68 -9.73 -11.80
CA GLN A 158 8.59 -11.10 -12.31
C GLN A 158 9.38 -11.19 -13.63
N LYS A 159 9.80 -12.41 -14.00
CA LYS A 159 10.39 -12.66 -15.32
C LYS A 159 9.31 -13.19 -16.25
N SER A 160 9.17 -12.56 -17.42
CA SER A 160 8.36 -13.12 -18.51
C SER A 160 9.03 -14.37 -19.12
N GLU A 161 8.27 -15.18 -19.86
CA GLU A 161 8.79 -16.36 -20.57
C GLU A 161 9.93 -16.00 -21.55
N GLY A 162 9.95 -14.77 -22.05
CA GLY A 162 11.00 -14.22 -22.92
C GLY A 162 12.21 -13.60 -22.20
N GLY A 163 12.32 -13.74 -20.87
CA GLY A 163 13.45 -13.25 -20.08
C GLY A 163 13.46 -11.74 -19.81
N LYS A 164 12.44 -11.00 -20.27
CA LYS A 164 12.26 -9.58 -19.92
C LYS A 164 11.67 -9.46 -18.52
N ASP A 165 12.15 -8.49 -17.75
CA ASP A 165 11.56 -8.14 -16.46
C ASP A 165 10.21 -7.44 -16.69
N ILE A 166 9.17 -7.98 -16.06
CA ILE A 166 7.84 -7.40 -15.99
C ILE A 166 7.59 -7.00 -14.54
N LEU A 167 6.77 -5.98 -14.36
CA LEU A 167 6.42 -5.46 -13.05
C LEU A 167 4.93 -5.69 -12.82
N GLN A 168 4.63 -6.34 -11.71
CA GLN A 168 3.27 -6.52 -11.23
C GLN A 168 2.97 -5.47 -10.17
N ILE A 169 1.92 -4.69 -10.40
CA ILE A 169 1.43 -3.67 -9.48
C ILE A 169 0.06 -4.10 -9.00
N SER A 170 -0.11 -4.10 -7.68
CA SER A 170 -1.39 -4.43 -7.05
C SER A 170 -1.66 -3.46 -5.92
N ASN A 171 -2.92 -3.11 -5.71
CA ASN A 171 -3.31 -2.46 -4.47
C ASN A 171 -3.62 -3.51 -3.41
N SER A 172 -3.38 -3.12 -2.17
CA SER A 172 -3.78 -3.87 -0.99
C SER A 172 -4.53 -2.95 -0.05
N LYS A 173 -5.39 -3.56 0.77
CA LYS A 173 -6.06 -2.87 1.86
C LYS A 173 -5.71 -3.52 3.16
N SER A 174 -5.41 -2.66 4.10
CA SER A 174 -5.55 -2.97 5.50
C SER A 174 -7.01 -2.77 5.92
N PHE A 175 -7.38 -3.48 6.98
CA PHE A 175 -8.68 -3.55 7.64
C PHE A 175 -9.33 -2.18 7.99
N ARG A 176 -8.56 -1.08 7.98
CA ARG A 176 -8.97 0.22 8.55
C ARG A 176 -9.47 1.28 7.56
N CYS A 177 -9.54 1.01 6.25
CA CYS A 177 -9.89 2.05 5.27
C CYS A 177 -10.85 1.61 4.16
N ARG A 178 -11.57 2.59 3.58
CA ARG A 178 -12.61 2.43 2.53
C ARG A 178 -12.18 1.39 1.52
N ARG A 179 -12.89 0.26 1.36
CA ARG A 179 -12.58 -0.73 0.33
C ARG A 179 -12.63 -0.07 -1.05
N ALA A 180 -11.56 -0.22 -1.80
CA ALA A 180 -11.37 0.15 -3.19
C ALA A 180 -11.14 -1.17 -3.89
N ASP A 181 -11.67 -1.31 -5.09
CA ASP A 181 -11.63 -2.58 -5.76
C ASP A 181 -10.17 -3.05 -5.90
N PRO A 182 -9.88 -4.30 -5.53
CA PRO A 182 -8.57 -4.85 -5.74
C PRO A 182 -8.28 -4.86 -7.23
N PHE A 183 -7.11 -4.37 -7.62
CA PHE A 183 -6.63 -4.41 -8.99
C PHE A 183 -5.26 -5.05 -9.03
N LYS A 184 -4.97 -5.65 -10.17
CA LYS A 184 -3.69 -6.24 -10.47
C LYS A 184 -3.37 -5.98 -11.93
N VAL A 185 -2.33 -5.19 -12.15
CA VAL A 185 -1.85 -4.84 -13.49
C VAL A 185 -0.42 -5.31 -13.64
N THR A 186 -0.13 -5.86 -14.82
CA THR A 186 1.23 -6.22 -15.21
C THR A 186 1.68 -5.24 -16.27
N VAL A 187 2.86 -4.67 -16.07
CA VAL A 187 3.45 -3.68 -16.95
C VAL A 187 4.86 -4.07 -17.35
N GLU A 188 5.33 -3.62 -18.52
CA GLU A 188 6.72 -3.83 -18.92
C GLU A 188 7.62 -2.86 -18.14
N TYR A 189 8.77 -3.33 -17.67
CA TYR A 189 9.79 -2.47 -17.12
C TYR A 189 10.79 -2.04 -18.23
N PRO A 190 11.27 -0.78 -18.26
CA PRO A 190 10.98 0.35 -17.37
C PRO A 190 9.87 1.28 -17.86
N ARG A 191 9.19 0.96 -18.96
CA ARG A 191 8.23 1.88 -19.63
C ARG A 191 6.83 1.87 -19.01
N PHE A 192 6.58 0.96 -18.08
CA PHE A 192 5.29 0.75 -17.42
C PHE A 192 4.11 0.63 -18.41
N SER A 193 4.37 0.15 -19.63
CA SER A 193 3.34 -0.14 -20.62
C SER A 193 2.48 -1.31 -20.14
N LEU A 194 1.16 -1.16 -20.17
CA LEU A 194 0.23 -2.20 -19.74
C LEU A 194 0.39 -3.45 -20.62
N VAL A 195 0.84 -4.55 -20.01
CA VAL A 195 0.92 -5.87 -20.64
C VAL A 195 -0.40 -6.60 -20.45
N LYS A 196 -0.96 -6.51 -19.24
CA LYS A 196 -2.16 -7.22 -18.85
C LYS A 196 -2.85 -6.52 -17.69
N GLU A 197 -4.16 -6.34 -17.80
CA GLU A 197 -5.03 -6.04 -16.69
C GLU A 197 -5.74 -7.33 -16.28
N ASP A 198 -5.53 -7.77 -15.03
CA ASP A 198 -6.31 -8.87 -14.49
C ASP A 198 -7.66 -8.29 -14.02
N GLU A 199 -8.66 -8.28 -14.91
CA GLU A 199 -10.07 -7.90 -14.58
C GLU A 199 -10.70 -8.82 -13.52
N LYS A 200 -10.06 -9.95 -13.21
CA LYS A 200 -10.54 -10.82 -12.15
C LYS A 200 -10.28 -10.14 -10.82
N LYS A 201 -11.36 -9.69 -10.18
CA LYS A 201 -11.48 -9.67 -8.72
C LYS A 201 -11.06 -11.06 -8.23
N ASP A 202 -9.78 -11.26 -7.97
CA ASP A 202 -9.29 -12.43 -7.26
C ASP A 202 -9.71 -12.19 -5.82
N LEU A 203 -11.01 -12.40 -5.57
CA LEU A 203 -11.63 -12.13 -4.29
C LEU A 203 -10.86 -12.95 -3.26
N GLY A 204 -10.40 -12.26 -2.21
CA GLY A 204 -9.78 -12.92 -1.08
C GLY A 204 -10.69 -14.02 -0.57
N VAL A 205 -10.14 -15.02 0.11
CA VAL A 205 -10.96 -16.12 0.66
C VAL A 205 -12.14 -15.58 1.48
N PHE A 206 -11.93 -14.48 2.20
CA PHE A 206 -12.97 -13.72 2.89
C PHE A 206 -14.09 -13.24 1.96
N ASP A 207 -13.76 -12.48 0.90
CA ASP A 207 -14.79 -11.93 0.02
C ASP A 207 -15.51 -13.02 -0.79
N ARG A 208 -14.80 -14.11 -1.16
CA ARG A 208 -15.43 -15.30 -1.76
C ARG A 208 -16.43 -15.96 -0.82
N VAL A 209 -16.14 -16.01 0.48
CA VAL A 209 -17.07 -16.52 1.49
C VAL A 209 -18.31 -15.62 1.57
N ILE A 210 -18.13 -14.30 1.60
CA ILE A 210 -19.26 -13.35 1.65
C ILE A 210 -20.13 -13.48 0.39
N GLU A 211 -19.54 -13.48 -0.81
CA GLU A 211 -20.30 -13.63 -2.05
C GLU A 211 -21.02 -14.98 -2.12
N PHE A 212 -20.34 -16.07 -1.75
CA PHE A 212 -20.98 -17.38 -1.73
C PHE A 212 -22.21 -17.43 -0.80
N ILE A 213 -22.11 -16.86 0.41
CA ILE A 213 -23.24 -16.79 1.35
C ILE A 213 -24.35 -15.87 0.81
N ARG A 214 -23.98 -14.78 0.11
CA ARG A 214 -24.95 -13.86 -0.51
C ARG A 214 -25.74 -14.55 -1.62
N GLU A 215 -25.07 -15.32 -2.46
CA GLU A 215 -25.69 -16.10 -3.54
C GLU A 215 -26.47 -17.31 -3.01
N ASN A 216 -26.08 -17.83 -1.83
CA ASN A 216 -26.66 -19.02 -1.21
C ASN A 216 -27.09 -18.74 0.24
N PRO A 217 -28.12 -17.90 0.47
CA PRO A 217 -28.56 -17.55 1.81
C PRO A 217 -29.08 -18.78 2.57
N GLY A 218 -28.58 -18.98 3.79
CA GLY A 218 -28.90 -20.16 4.60
C GLY A 218 -28.04 -21.39 4.29
N CYS A 219 -26.92 -21.23 3.57
CA CYS A 219 -25.96 -22.31 3.39
C CYS A 219 -25.38 -22.80 4.73
N ARG A 220 -24.82 -24.01 4.73
CA ARG A 220 -24.12 -24.66 5.84
C ARG A 220 -22.60 -24.51 5.67
N SER A 221 -21.85 -24.74 6.74
CA SER A 221 -20.39 -24.68 6.69
C SER A 221 -19.79 -25.68 5.69
N CYS A 222 -20.35 -26.88 5.57
CA CYS A 222 -19.91 -27.87 4.58
C CYS A 222 -20.10 -27.39 3.14
N GLU A 223 -21.21 -26.70 2.85
CA GLU A 223 -21.51 -26.17 1.51
C GLU A 223 -20.54 -25.05 1.13
N ILE A 224 -20.10 -24.23 2.09
CA ILE A 224 -19.05 -23.21 1.89
C ILE A 224 -17.70 -23.89 1.64
N GLU A 225 -17.36 -24.94 2.41
CA GLU A 225 -16.10 -25.68 2.29
C GLU A 225 -15.97 -26.43 0.96
N GLU A 226 -17.09 -26.94 0.43
CA GLU A 226 -17.16 -27.63 -0.85
C GLU A 226 -17.28 -26.66 -2.04
N GLY A 227 -18.02 -25.56 -1.87
CA GLY A 227 -18.32 -24.59 -2.93
C GLY A 227 -17.18 -23.63 -3.25
N ILE A 228 -16.23 -23.43 -2.33
CA ILE A 228 -15.12 -22.49 -2.52
C ILE A 228 -13.79 -23.22 -2.54
N LYS A 229 -13.05 -23.06 -3.65
CA LYS A 229 -11.69 -23.60 -3.76
C LYS A 229 -10.74 -22.93 -2.74
N GLY A 230 -10.30 -23.69 -1.73
CA GLY A 230 -9.36 -23.24 -0.70
C GLY A 230 -9.04 -24.30 0.35
N LYS A 231 -8.06 -24.06 1.22
CA LYS A 231 -7.81 -24.91 2.40
C LYS A 231 -8.97 -24.75 3.39
N THR A 232 -9.54 -25.85 3.87
CA THR A 232 -10.68 -25.87 4.82
C THR A 232 -10.45 -25.01 6.06
N THR A 233 -9.23 -25.01 6.61
CA THR A 233 -8.86 -24.21 7.77
C THR A 233 -8.97 -22.71 7.50
N VAL A 234 -8.58 -22.25 6.31
CA VAL A 234 -8.65 -20.85 5.90
C VAL A 234 -10.10 -20.42 5.65
N LEU A 235 -10.91 -21.29 5.04
CA LEU A 235 -12.33 -21.03 4.82
C LEU A 235 -13.09 -20.89 6.15
N ARG A 236 -12.81 -21.77 7.12
CA ARG A 236 -13.40 -21.68 8.46
C ARG A 236 -12.98 -20.41 9.21
N GLN A 237 -11.72 -20.01 9.08
CA GLN A 237 -11.25 -18.77 9.68
C GLN A 237 -11.94 -17.56 9.05
N ALA A 238 -12.04 -17.50 7.72
CA ALA A 238 -12.74 -16.44 7.01
C ALA A 238 -14.22 -16.34 7.40
N VAL A 239 -14.92 -17.48 7.58
CA VAL A 239 -16.30 -17.51 8.08
C VAL A 239 -16.42 -16.98 9.51
N LYS A 240 -15.40 -17.21 10.35
CA LYS A 240 -15.34 -16.69 11.74
C LYS A 240 -15.10 -15.18 11.72
N ASP A 241 -14.13 -14.72 10.94
CA ASP A 241 -13.81 -13.30 10.78
C ASP A 241 -15.03 -12.52 10.26
N ALA A 242 -15.76 -13.07 9.28
CA ALA A 242 -16.98 -12.47 8.75
C ALA A 242 -18.12 -12.33 9.79
N GLN A 243 -18.17 -13.23 10.78
CA GLN A 243 -19.11 -13.11 11.91
C GLN A 243 -18.65 -12.05 12.91
N GLU A 244 -17.35 -12.02 13.22
CA GLU A 244 -16.77 -11.04 14.15
C GLU A 244 -16.87 -9.61 13.59
N GLU A 245 -16.74 -9.45 12.28
CA GLU A 245 -16.94 -8.18 11.56
C GLU A 245 -18.42 -7.80 11.38
N GLY A 246 -19.37 -8.67 11.77
CA GLY A 246 -20.80 -8.42 11.62
C GLY A 246 -21.30 -8.47 10.17
N ALA A 247 -20.47 -8.87 9.20
CA ALA A 247 -20.84 -9.02 7.80
C ALA A 247 -21.72 -10.26 7.56
N VAL A 248 -21.63 -11.28 8.42
CA VAL A 248 -22.42 -12.51 8.33
C VAL A 248 -23.12 -12.80 9.66
N LYS A 249 -24.43 -13.01 9.58
CA LYS A 249 -25.27 -13.48 10.69
C LYS A 249 -25.45 -14.99 10.62
N VAL A 250 -25.39 -15.63 11.79
CA VAL A 250 -25.64 -17.07 11.95
C VAL A 250 -26.96 -17.28 12.66
N ILE A 251 -27.84 -18.08 12.04
CA ILE A 251 -29.08 -18.55 12.66
C ILE A 251 -28.91 -20.03 12.99
N LYS A 252 -29.28 -20.43 14.21
CA LYS A 252 -29.30 -21.85 14.60
C LYS A 252 -30.67 -22.43 14.29
N GLU A 253 -30.70 -23.47 13.45
CA GLU A 253 -31.87 -24.31 13.21
C GLU A 253 -31.57 -25.71 13.75
N GLY A 254 -32.05 -25.97 14.97
CA GLY A 254 -31.71 -27.21 15.70
C GLY A 254 -30.20 -27.31 15.97
N THR A 255 -29.57 -28.37 15.48
CA THR A 255 -28.11 -28.59 15.59
C THR A 255 -27.30 -27.94 14.47
N SER A 256 -27.96 -27.39 13.44
CA SER A 256 -27.31 -26.84 12.25
C SER A 256 -27.16 -25.32 12.32
N LYS A 257 -26.04 -24.81 11.81
CA LYS A 257 -25.79 -23.37 11.62
C LYS A 257 -26.12 -22.98 10.18
N ARG A 258 -26.89 -21.90 10.02
CA ARG A 258 -27.29 -21.30 8.74
C ARG A 258 -26.66 -19.91 8.64
N PHE A 259 -25.98 -19.61 7.53
CA PHE A 259 -25.26 -18.35 7.33
C PHE A 259 -26.03 -17.40 6.40
N TYR A 260 -26.06 -16.12 6.75
CA TYR A 260 -26.71 -15.06 5.96
C TYR A 260 -25.81 -13.81 5.96
N VAL A 261 -25.70 -13.12 4.82
CA VAL A 261 -25.03 -11.82 4.78
C VAL A 261 -25.93 -10.76 5.44
N VAL A 262 -25.33 -9.87 6.23
CA VAL A 262 -26.01 -8.72 6.82
C VAL A 262 -25.94 -7.56 5.82
N GLU A 263 -27.11 -7.04 5.41
CA GLU A 263 -27.21 -5.82 4.59
C GLU A 263 -26.93 -4.56 5.40
#